data_AF-A0A182TL94-F1
#
_entry.id   AF-A0A182TL94-F1
#
_cell.length_a   1.000
_cell.length_b   1.000
_cell.length_c   1.000
_cell.angle_alpha   90.00
_cell.angle_beta   90.00
_cell.angle_gamma   90.00
#
_symmetry.space_group_name_H-M   'P 1'
#
loop_
_entity.id
_entity.type
_entity.pdbx_description
1 polymer ?
#
loop_
_entity_poly.entity_id
_entity_poly.type
_entity_poly.pdbx_seq_one_letter_code
_entity_poly.pdbx_strand_id
1 'polypeptide(L)'
;METLYRVGATVLHGVLDSIKGITVVFYLDKEANRKLSQPTTKPLLGGSVLPRTKESLSSSQPGPAPRTSSSSSLVSKRIEESKVLKRVLQCSMLNGGIFMLSILFFEYAVLPGLHLFLWYLFRNSTTMTTVWGWMQPSLSLLFNSLWVTPLFLLSKIVNSLWFQDIADSAYKFRKGRPQLMPSISKLIADTLISLLIQILFLLQSTAVKYLPVPVPFACTAIYMVHMSLLCSLYAFEYKWFNMGWELHKRLTYIEQNWPYFLGFGLPLAALSELPNSIVISGCVFSVLFPLFIISANEATPKVDVW
;
A
#
# COMPACT_ATOMS: atom_id res chain seq x y z
N MET A 1 8.12 29.06 21.56
CA MET A 1 7.04 28.15 22.04
C MET A 1 5.96 27.97 20.99
N GLU A 2 5.39 29.05 20.45
CA GLU A 2 4.31 28.97 19.46
C GLU A 2 4.71 28.25 18.16
N THR A 3 5.90 28.48 17.63
CA THR A 3 6.43 27.76 16.45
C THR A 3 6.53 26.25 16.68
N LEU A 4 7.05 25.84 17.85
CA LEU A 4 7.22 24.43 18.19
C LEU A 4 5.85 23.73 18.39
N TYR A 5 4.91 24.44 19.01
CA TYR A 5 3.53 23.98 19.14
C TYR A 5 2.86 23.78 17.77
N ARG A 6 3.03 24.74 16.85
CA ARG A 6 2.52 24.62 15.47
C ARG A 6 3.13 23.43 14.74
N VAL A 7 4.46 23.26 14.79
CA VAL A 7 5.14 22.10 14.20
C VAL A 7 4.59 20.79 14.78
N GLY A 8 4.46 20.69 16.11
CA GLY A 8 3.89 19.51 16.78
C GLY A 8 2.45 19.23 16.38
N ALA A 9 1.61 20.27 16.28
CA ALA A 9 0.22 20.14 15.83
C ALA A 9 0.12 19.67 14.36
N THR A 10 0.99 20.17 13.49
CA THR A 10 1.05 19.77 12.07
C THR A 10 1.53 18.33 11.91
N VAL A 11 2.52 17.90 12.70
CA VAL A 11 2.94 16.49 12.78
C VAL A 11 1.78 15.62 13.24
N LEU A 12 1.08 15.99 14.32
CA LEU A 12 -0.07 15.23 14.81
C LEU A 12 -1.19 15.13 13.76
N HIS A 13 -1.46 16.22 13.04
CA HIS A 13 -2.43 16.22 11.96
C HIS A 13 -2.03 15.26 10.83
N GLY A 14 -0.75 15.21 10.46
CA GLY A 14 -0.23 14.20 9.53
C GLY A 14 -0.47 12.77 10.02
N VAL A 15 -0.17 12.49 11.29
CA VAL A 15 -0.42 11.16 11.91
C VAL A 15 -1.90 10.79 11.82
N LEU A 16 -2.81 11.70 12.17
CA LEU A 16 -4.25 11.46 12.10
C LEU A 16 -4.73 11.18 10.67
N ASP A 17 -4.21 11.94 9.69
CA ASP A 17 -4.54 11.72 8.27
C ASP A 17 -4.04 10.38 7.75
N SER A 18 -2.92 9.88 8.26
CA SER A 18 -2.36 8.58 7.87
C SER A 18 -3.28 7.39 8.22
N ILE A 19 -4.13 7.54 9.24
CA ILE A 19 -5.04 6.49 9.73
C ILE A 19 -6.39 6.52 9.01
N LYS A 20 -6.74 7.61 8.29
CA LYS A 20 -8.03 7.76 7.61
C LYS A 20 -8.34 6.63 6.62
N GLY A 21 -7.33 6.11 5.92
CA GLY A 21 -7.45 5.00 4.99
C GLY A 21 -7.95 3.70 5.65
N ILE A 22 -7.58 3.45 6.90
CA ILE A 22 -8.13 2.33 7.69
C ILE A 22 -9.65 2.52 7.86
N THR A 23 -10.07 3.72 8.26
CA THR A 23 -11.50 4.05 8.46
C THR A 23 -12.28 3.90 7.15
N VAL A 24 -11.70 4.34 6.03
CA VAL A 24 -12.30 4.17 4.70
C VAL A 24 -12.46 2.69 4.36
N VAL A 25 -11.43 1.86 4.55
CA VAL A 25 -11.53 0.42 4.27
C VAL A 25 -12.58 -0.27 5.13
N PHE A 26 -12.67 0.04 6.42
CA PHE A 26 -13.74 -0.48 7.29
C PHE A 26 -15.13 -0.07 6.83
N TYR A 27 -15.29 1.18 6.36
CA TYR A 27 -16.54 1.62 5.78
C TYR A 27 -16.89 0.83 4.50
N LEU A 28 -15.91 0.62 3.61
CA LEU A 28 -16.08 -0.16 2.39
C LEU A 28 -16.45 -1.63 2.68
N ASP A 29 -15.82 -2.24 3.68
CA ASP A 29 -16.12 -3.60 4.11
C ASP A 29 -17.52 -3.74 4.72
N LYS A 30 -17.89 -2.83 5.64
CA LYS A 30 -19.25 -2.79 6.21
C LYS A 30 -20.32 -2.64 5.13
N GLU A 31 -20.05 -1.80 4.13
CA GLU A 31 -20.96 -1.58 3.01
C GLU A 31 -21.04 -2.81 2.08
N ALA A 32 -19.94 -3.54 1.89
CA ALA A 32 -19.93 -4.81 1.17
C ALA A 32 -20.74 -5.88 1.92
N ASN A 33 -20.54 -6.03 3.22
CA ASN A 33 -21.23 -7.00 4.07
C ASN A 33 -22.73 -6.71 4.18
N ARG A 34 -23.13 -5.44 4.31
CA ARG A 34 -24.55 -5.04 4.29
C ARG A 34 -25.26 -5.48 3.00
N LYS A 35 -24.57 -5.48 1.86
CA LYS A 35 -25.12 -5.90 0.56
C LYS A 35 -25.30 -7.41 0.46
N LEU A 36 -24.41 -8.20 1.06
CA LEU A 36 -24.55 -9.66 1.14
C LEU A 36 -25.78 -10.07 1.97
N SER A 37 -26.13 -9.29 2.99
CA SER A 37 -27.28 -9.57 3.87
C SER A 37 -28.64 -9.10 3.32
N GLN A 38 -28.69 -8.34 2.21
CA GLN A 38 -29.96 -7.93 1.60
C GLN A 38 -30.43 -8.96 0.56
N PRO A 39 -31.63 -9.56 0.70
CA PRO A 39 -32.17 -10.46 -0.30
C PRO A 39 -32.40 -9.69 -1.61
N THR A 40 -31.80 -10.18 -2.70
CA THR A 40 -31.88 -9.55 -4.02
C THR A 40 -33.27 -9.75 -4.62
N THR A 41 -34.18 -8.80 -4.45
CA THR A 41 -35.46 -8.79 -5.18
C THR A 41 -35.18 -8.46 -6.64
N LYS A 42 -35.02 -9.49 -7.49
CA LYS A 42 -34.99 -9.31 -8.95
C LYS A 42 -36.40 -8.94 -9.44
N PRO A 43 -36.61 -7.88 -10.25
CA PRO A 43 -37.88 -7.69 -10.93
C PRO A 43 -38.00 -8.73 -12.05
N LEU A 44 -39.01 -9.59 -11.97
CA LEU A 44 -39.47 -10.44 -13.06
C LEU A 44 -40.12 -9.54 -14.12
N LEU A 45 -39.40 -9.21 -15.20
CA LEU A 45 -40.06 -8.74 -16.42
C LEU A 45 -40.55 -9.97 -17.20
N GLY A 46 -41.86 -10.18 -17.18
CA GLY A 46 -42.54 -11.08 -18.11
C GLY A 46 -42.87 -10.40 -19.43
N GLY A 47 -43.03 -11.22 -20.49
CA GLY A 47 -43.97 -10.94 -21.59
C GLY A 47 -43.40 -10.65 -22.99
N SER A 48 -43.56 -11.65 -23.87
CA SER A 48 -43.91 -11.59 -25.32
C SER A 48 -42.97 -11.01 -26.40
N VAL A 49 -42.18 -11.88 -27.04
CA VAL A 49 -42.26 -12.43 -28.44
C VAL A 49 -42.88 -11.59 -29.61
N LEU A 50 -41.98 -11.23 -30.57
CA LEU A 50 -42.05 -11.02 -32.07
C LEU A 50 -42.84 -9.84 -32.74
N PRO A 51 -42.60 -9.47 -34.05
CA PRO A 51 -41.33 -9.23 -34.79
C PRO A 51 -41.34 -8.04 -35.82
N ARG A 52 -40.13 -7.61 -36.27
CA ARG A 52 -39.72 -7.06 -37.61
C ARG A 52 -40.52 -5.89 -38.27
N THR A 53 -39.83 -4.82 -38.70
CA THR A 53 -39.84 -4.21 -40.07
C THR A 53 -38.86 -3.01 -40.17
N LYS A 54 -38.34 -2.77 -41.39
CA LYS A 54 -37.30 -1.81 -41.82
C LYS A 54 -37.80 -0.35 -41.98
N GLU A 55 -36.82 0.55 -42.11
CA GLU A 55 -36.81 1.86 -42.82
C GLU A 55 -37.48 3.09 -42.17
N SER A 56 -36.67 4.14 -41.90
CA SER A 56 -36.75 5.47 -42.56
C SER A 56 -35.91 6.52 -41.83
N LEU A 57 -35.23 7.38 -42.61
CA LEU A 57 -34.59 8.63 -42.19
C LEU A 57 -35.64 9.69 -41.83
N SER A 58 -35.42 10.47 -40.76
CA SER A 58 -35.54 11.95 -40.76
C SER A 58 -35.35 12.56 -39.36
N SER A 59 -34.96 13.83 -39.38
CA SER A 59 -34.45 14.73 -38.34
C SER A 59 -35.46 15.22 -37.29
N SER A 60 -35.00 15.41 -36.03
CA SER A 60 -35.37 16.56 -35.16
C SER A 60 -34.65 16.52 -33.79
N GLN A 61 -34.00 17.64 -33.40
CA GLN A 61 -33.48 17.92 -32.04
C GLN A 61 -34.61 18.29 -31.02
N PRO A 62 -34.32 18.80 -29.80
CA PRO A 62 -33.75 18.12 -28.64
C PRO A 62 -34.70 18.20 -27.41
N GLY A 63 -34.79 17.14 -26.61
CA GLY A 63 -35.48 17.18 -25.31
C GLY A 63 -34.49 17.03 -24.15
N PRO A 64 -34.48 17.89 -23.11
CA PRO A 64 -33.67 17.65 -21.93
C PRO A 64 -34.35 16.59 -21.07
N ALA A 65 -33.77 15.40 -21.01
CA ALA A 65 -34.13 14.38 -20.03
C ALA A 65 -33.09 14.40 -18.90
N PRO A 66 -33.42 14.89 -17.68
CA PRO A 66 -32.57 14.69 -16.52
C PRO A 66 -33.17 13.58 -15.67
N ARG A 67 -32.58 12.36 -15.67
CA ARG A 67 -32.76 11.36 -14.58
C ARG A 67 -31.90 10.08 -14.64
N THR A 68 -31.05 9.86 -15.65
CA THR A 68 -30.25 8.62 -15.78
C THR A 68 -28.77 8.74 -15.37
N SER A 69 -28.28 9.94 -15.06
CA SER A 69 -26.88 10.17 -14.66
C SER A 69 -26.56 9.78 -13.21
N SER A 70 -27.55 9.80 -12.30
CA SER A 70 -27.33 9.48 -10.89
C SER A 70 -27.15 7.98 -10.65
N SER A 71 -27.94 7.13 -11.32
CA SER A 71 -27.82 5.67 -11.16
C SER A 71 -26.52 5.13 -11.75
N SER A 72 -26.12 5.61 -12.93
CA SER A 72 -24.86 5.21 -13.60
C SER A 72 -23.61 5.67 -12.83
N SER A 73 -23.62 6.88 -12.27
CA SER A 73 -22.52 7.37 -11.42
C SER A 73 -22.41 6.61 -10.09
N LEU A 74 -23.54 6.28 -9.45
CA LEU A 74 -23.56 5.46 -8.23
C LEU A 74 -23.09 4.01 -8.48
N VAL A 75 -23.43 3.42 -9.62
CA VAL A 75 -22.95 2.09 -10.02
C VAL A 75 -21.45 2.11 -10.29
N SER A 76 -20.94 3.12 -11.02
CA SER A 76 -19.51 3.29 -11.25
C SER A 76 -18.73 3.46 -9.95
N LYS A 77 -19.22 4.33 -9.06
CA LYS A 77 -18.65 4.54 -7.72
C LYS A 77 -18.57 3.22 -6.92
N ARG A 78 -19.63 2.42 -6.97
CA ARG A 78 -19.71 1.11 -6.29
C ARG A 78 -18.72 0.09 -6.85
N ILE A 79 -18.49 0.07 -8.16
CA ILE A 79 -17.54 -0.86 -8.80
C ILE A 79 -16.11 -0.51 -8.35
N GLU A 80 -15.77 0.78 -8.30
CA GLU A 80 -14.46 1.24 -7.84
C GLU A 80 -14.24 0.90 -6.35
N GLU A 81 -15.25 1.10 -5.49
CA GLU A 81 -15.20 0.71 -4.06
C GLU A 81 -14.89 -0.78 -3.86
N SER A 82 -15.59 -1.66 -4.60
CA SER A 82 -15.36 -3.11 -4.53
C SER A 82 -13.98 -3.50 -5.07
N LYS A 83 -13.48 -2.77 -6.09
CA LYS A 83 -12.14 -3.01 -6.65
C LYS A 83 -11.06 -2.67 -5.63
N VAL A 84 -11.15 -1.52 -4.96
CA VAL A 84 -10.19 -1.09 -3.92
C VAL A 84 -10.12 -2.13 -2.81
N LEU A 85 -11.26 -2.50 -2.21
CA LEU A 85 -11.29 -3.46 -1.11
C LEU A 85 -10.70 -4.82 -1.52
N LYS A 86 -11.04 -5.31 -2.71
CA LYS A 86 -10.50 -6.55 -3.24
C LYS A 86 -8.97 -6.49 -3.37
N ARG A 87 -8.41 -5.38 -3.87
CA ARG A 87 -6.96 -5.22 -4.02
C ARG A 87 -6.25 -5.13 -2.66
N VAL A 88 -6.80 -4.39 -1.70
CA VAL A 88 -6.28 -4.33 -0.32
C VAL A 88 -6.25 -5.73 0.30
N LEU A 89 -7.33 -6.50 0.13
CA LEU A 89 -7.41 -7.87 0.65
C LEU A 89 -6.41 -8.80 -0.06
N GLN A 90 -6.28 -8.73 -1.39
CA GLN A 90 -5.30 -9.52 -2.15
C GLN A 90 -3.87 -9.23 -1.69
N CYS A 91 -3.53 -7.96 -1.50
CA CYS A 91 -2.23 -7.56 -0.97
C CYS A 91 -1.98 -8.11 0.44
N SER A 92 -2.98 -7.99 1.31
CA SER A 92 -2.90 -8.47 2.70
C SER A 92 -2.76 -9.99 2.78
N MET A 93 -3.54 -10.72 1.96
CA MET A 93 -3.49 -12.17 1.87
C MET A 93 -2.15 -12.67 1.33
N LEU A 94 -1.61 -12.05 0.27
CA LEU A 94 -0.33 -12.47 -0.28
C LEU A 94 0.83 -12.21 0.69
N ASN A 95 0.94 -10.98 1.21
CA ASN A 95 2.11 -10.56 2.00
C ASN A 95 2.05 -11.01 3.46
N GLY A 96 0.92 -10.81 4.13
CA GLY A 96 0.75 -11.23 5.52
C GLY A 96 0.33 -12.70 5.64
N GLY A 97 -0.65 -13.11 4.82
CA GLY A 97 -1.26 -14.44 4.91
C GLY A 97 -0.39 -15.56 4.35
N ILE A 98 0.07 -15.49 3.11
CA ILE A 98 0.86 -16.55 2.48
C ILE A 98 2.32 -16.37 2.87
N PHE A 99 2.87 -15.19 2.61
CA PHE A 99 4.31 -15.02 2.67
C PHE A 99 4.83 -14.94 4.11
N MET A 100 4.40 -13.96 4.90
CA MET A 100 4.84 -13.81 6.29
C MET A 100 4.50 -15.04 7.13
N LEU A 101 3.28 -15.61 7.01
CA LEU A 101 2.91 -16.82 7.73
C LEU A 101 3.78 -18.02 7.34
N SER A 102 4.17 -18.17 6.06
CA SER A 102 5.06 -19.26 5.66
C SER A 102 6.43 -19.17 6.34
N ILE A 103 6.97 -17.96 6.51
CA ILE A 103 8.24 -17.72 7.22
C ILE A 103 8.05 -18.07 8.70
N LEU A 104 7.00 -17.57 9.34
CA LEU A 104 6.74 -17.84 10.76
C LEU A 104 6.51 -19.34 11.01
N PHE A 105 5.75 -20.01 10.13
CA PHE A 105 5.51 -21.44 10.21
C PHE A 105 6.82 -22.23 10.06
N PHE A 106 7.68 -21.86 9.11
CA PHE A 106 8.96 -22.53 8.91
C PHE A 106 9.89 -22.37 10.13
N GLU A 107 10.05 -21.14 10.62
CA GLU A 107 10.97 -20.82 11.73
C GLU A 107 10.48 -21.31 13.09
N TYR A 108 9.18 -21.22 13.37
CA TYR A 108 8.63 -21.49 14.70
C TYR A 108 7.88 -22.82 14.83
N ALA A 109 7.52 -23.49 13.72
CA ALA A 109 6.87 -24.80 13.76
C ALA A 109 7.72 -25.89 13.11
N VAL A 110 8.18 -25.69 11.87
CA VAL A 110 8.90 -26.73 11.11
C VAL A 110 10.27 -27.00 11.73
N LEU A 111 11.12 -25.99 11.90
CA LEU A 111 12.46 -26.18 12.46
C LEU A 111 12.42 -26.75 13.90
N PRO A 112 11.66 -26.18 14.86
CA PRO A 112 11.59 -26.74 16.20
C PRO A 112 10.96 -28.14 16.24
N GLY A 113 9.96 -28.40 15.40
CA GLY A 113 9.32 -29.71 15.27
C GLY A 113 10.28 -30.77 14.74
N LEU A 114 11.09 -30.46 13.73
CA LEU A 114 12.13 -31.34 13.22
C LEU A 114 13.23 -31.59 14.25
N HIS A 115 13.64 -30.55 14.99
CA HIS A 115 14.61 -30.69 16.07
C HIS A 115 14.09 -31.63 17.17
N LEU A 116 12.84 -31.46 17.59
CA LEU A 116 12.17 -32.34 18.57
C LEU A 116 12.12 -33.80 18.07
N PHE A 117 11.76 -33.98 16.80
CA PHE A 117 11.69 -35.30 16.17
C PHE A 117 13.05 -36.00 16.14
N LEU A 118 14.11 -35.30 15.74
CA LEU A 118 15.47 -35.84 15.75
C LEU A 118 15.95 -36.17 17.17
N TRP A 119 15.63 -35.33 18.15
CA TRP A 119 15.95 -35.58 19.55
C TRP A 119 15.31 -36.90 20.04
N TYR A 120 14.05 -37.13 19.68
CA TYR A 120 13.36 -38.38 20.02
C TYR A 120 13.95 -39.61 19.32
N LEU A 121 14.31 -39.48 18.04
CA LEU A 121 14.86 -40.59 17.24
C LEU A 121 16.27 -41.01 17.68
N PHE A 122 17.19 -40.05 17.80
CA PHE A 122 18.60 -40.40 17.89
C PHE A 122 19.04 -40.76 19.31
N ARG A 123 18.35 -40.27 20.36
CA ARG A 123 18.60 -40.48 21.82
C ARG A 123 20.05 -40.29 22.33
N ASN A 124 21.01 -40.21 21.42
CA ASN A 124 22.43 -39.91 21.55
C ASN A 124 22.63 -38.46 21.13
N SER A 125 23.13 -37.65 22.07
CA SER A 125 23.34 -36.22 21.88
C SER A 125 24.30 -35.90 20.75
N THR A 126 25.38 -36.66 20.58
CA THR A 126 26.44 -36.34 19.61
C THR A 126 25.98 -36.51 18.16
N THR A 127 25.24 -37.58 17.87
CA THR A 127 24.68 -37.80 16.53
C THR A 127 23.60 -36.77 16.22
N MET A 128 22.73 -36.47 17.18
CA MET A 128 21.68 -35.46 17.02
C MET A 128 22.27 -34.07 16.70
N THR A 129 23.26 -33.61 17.47
CA THR A 129 23.90 -32.30 17.24
C THR A 129 24.59 -32.24 15.90
N THR A 130 25.23 -33.33 15.47
CA THR A 130 25.91 -33.40 14.17
C THR A 130 24.91 -33.32 13.03
N VAL A 131 23.85 -34.13 13.07
CA VAL A 131 22.81 -34.15 12.04
C VAL A 131 22.09 -32.79 11.97
N TRP A 132 21.69 -32.24 13.11
CA TRP A 132 21.02 -30.93 13.17
C TRP A 132 21.91 -29.80 12.65
N GLY A 133 23.21 -29.82 12.99
CA GLY A 133 24.19 -28.81 12.57
C GLY A 133 24.32 -28.65 11.06
N TRP A 134 24.07 -29.72 10.29
CA TRP A 134 24.01 -29.65 8.82
C TRP A 134 22.57 -29.44 8.32
N MET A 135 21.60 -30.11 8.92
CA MET A 135 20.22 -30.09 8.44
C MET A 135 19.57 -28.70 8.55
N GLN A 136 19.73 -28.01 9.69
CA GLN A 136 19.16 -26.68 9.89
C GLN A 136 19.63 -25.67 8.82
N PRO A 137 20.94 -25.40 8.64
CA PRO A 137 21.38 -24.43 7.65
C PRO A 137 21.03 -24.84 6.22
N SER A 138 21.07 -26.14 5.88
CA SER A 138 20.66 -26.61 4.55
C SER A 138 19.18 -26.36 4.27
N LEU A 139 18.30 -26.68 5.23
CA LEU A 139 16.86 -26.43 5.09
C LEU A 139 16.56 -24.93 5.02
N SER A 140 17.17 -24.12 5.89
CA SER A 140 17.01 -22.67 5.84
C SER A 140 17.51 -22.09 4.53
N LEU A 141 18.63 -22.57 3.98
CA LEU A 141 19.14 -22.13 2.67
C LEU A 141 18.15 -22.47 1.55
N LEU A 142 17.69 -23.73 1.48
CA LEU A 142 16.73 -24.16 0.47
C LEU A 142 15.42 -23.38 0.55
N PHE A 143 14.88 -23.20 1.75
CA PHE A 143 13.66 -22.42 1.97
C PHE A 143 13.85 -20.95 1.56
N ASN A 144 14.94 -20.31 1.98
CA ASN A 144 15.19 -18.91 1.64
C ASN A 144 15.41 -18.69 0.14
N SER A 145 16.14 -19.59 -0.53
CA SER A 145 16.49 -19.45 -1.94
C SER A 145 15.35 -19.86 -2.89
N LEU A 146 14.63 -20.95 -2.58
CA LEU A 146 13.60 -21.49 -3.49
C LEU A 146 12.20 -20.94 -3.21
N TRP A 147 11.92 -20.50 -1.98
CA TRP A 147 10.60 -20.02 -1.58
C TRP A 147 10.60 -18.53 -1.26
N VAL A 148 11.37 -18.09 -0.26
CA VAL A 148 11.31 -16.71 0.24
C VAL A 148 11.76 -15.70 -0.81
N THR A 149 12.92 -15.89 -1.43
CA THR A 149 13.50 -14.92 -2.37
C THR A 149 12.64 -14.73 -3.63
N PRO A 150 12.22 -15.81 -4.33
CA PRO A 150 11.36 -15.66 -5.52
C PRO A 150 10.00 -15.04 -5.17
N LEU A 151 9.39 -15.47 -4.05
CA LEU A 151 8.10 -14.94 -3.62
C LEU A 151 8.21 -13.46 -3.22
N PHE A 152 9.31 -13.04 -2.58
CA PHE A 152 9.57 -11.64 -2.25
C PHE A 152 9.67 -10.76 -3.52
N LEU A 153 10.45 -11.21 -4.51
CA LEU A 153 10.62 -10.48 -5.77
C LEU A 153 9.30 -10.39 -6.56
N LEU A 154 8.59 -11.50 -6.68
CA LEU A 154 7.29 -11.54 -7.36
C LEU A 154 6.28 -10.65 -6.64
N SER A 155 6.24 -10.71 -5.31
CA SER A 155 5.35 -9.90 -4.50
C SER A 155 5.59 -8.41 -4.71
N LYS A 156 6.84 -7.94 -4.80
CA LYS A 156 7.13 -6.53 -5.12
C LYS A 156 6.51 -6.07 -6.44
N ILE A 157 6.58 -6.89 -7.48
CA ILE A 157 6.00 -6.57 -8.80
C ILE A 157 4.47 -6.56 -8.73
N VAL A 158 3.88 -7.58 -8.12
CA VAL A 158 2.42 -7.70 -8.03
C VAL A 158 1.83 -6.59 -7.15
N ASN A 159 2.50 -6.27 -6.05
CA ASN A 159 2.12 -5.21 -5.13
C ASN A 159 2.14 -3.85 -5.83
N SER A 160 3.16 -3.52 -6.63
CA SER A 160 3.19 -2.22 -7.34
C SER A 160 2.00 -2.05 -8.29
N LEU A 161 1.60 -3.12 -8.99
CA LEU A 161 0.41 -3.12 -9.85
C LEU A 161 -0.88 -2.94 -9.04
N TRP A 162 -1.01 -3.62 -7.90
CA TRP A 162 -2.18 -3.49 -7.03
C TRP A 162 -2.24 -2.11 -6.35
N PHE A 163 -1.10 -1.55 -5.95
CA PHE A 163 -0.99 -0.21 -5.38
C PHE A 163 -1.43 0.85 -6.38
N GLN A 164 -1.01 0.74 -7.65
CA GLN A 164 -1.47 1.63 -8.71
C GLN A 164 -2.98 1.51 -8.93
N ASP A 165 -3.51 0.28 -9.00
CA ASP A 165 -4.94 0.04 -9.13
C ASP A 165 -5.75 0.69 -7.99
N ILE A 166 -5.27 0.57 -6.75
CA ILE A 166 -5.88 1.18 -5.55
C ILE A 166 -5.85 2.70 -5.66
N ALA A 167 -4.69 3.25 -6.02
CA ALA A 167 -4.51 4.69 -6.16
C ALA A 167 -5.44 5.29 -7.22
N ASP A 168 -5.54 4.66 -8.39
CA ASP A 168 -6.37 5.12 -9.49
C ASP A 168 -7.85 5.10 -9.12
N SER A 169 -8.31 4.02 -8.48
CA SER A 169 -9.68 3.91 -8.00
C SER A 169 -9.99 4.92 -6.88
N ALA A 170 -9.09 5.09 -5.91
CA ALA A 170 -9.24 6.07 -4.84
C ALA A 170 -9.22 7.52 -5.37
N TYR A 171 -8.36 7.82 -6.34
CA TYR A 171 -8.30 9.12 -6.98
C TYR A 171 -9.58 9.43 -7.76
N LYS A 172 -10.06 8.47 -8.57
CA LYS A 172 -11.31 8.60 -9.33
C LYS A 172 -12.50 8.90 -8.44
N PHE A 173 -12.56 8.24 -7.28
CA PHE A 173 -13.60 8.44 -6.29
C PHE A 173 -13.62 9.87 -5.73
N ARG A 174 -12.43 10.43 -5.45
CA ARG A 174 -12.31 11.75 -4.80
C ARG A 174 -12.27 12.94 -5.76
N LYS A 175 -11.53 12.81 -6.86
CA LYS A 175 -11.13 13.93 -7.72
C LYS A 175 -11.54 13.79 -9.18
N GLY A 176 -12.10 12.65 -9.58
CA GLY A 176 -12.48 12.38 -10.96
C GLY A 176 -11.33 11.81 -11.79
N ARG A 177 -11.31 12.04 -13.10
CA ARG A 177 -10.37 11.34 -14.00
C ARG A 177 -8.90 11.75 -13.73
N PRO A 178 -7.97 10.78 -13.68
CA PRO A 178 -6.53 11.08 -13.60
C PRO A 178 -6.07 11.98 -14.74
N GLN A 179 -5.17 12.91 -14.44
CA GLN A 179 -4.51 13.75 -15.42
C GLN A 179 -3.26 13.02 -15.93
N LEU A 180 -3.24 12.66 -17.21
CA LEU A 180 -2.07 12.05 -17.84
C LEU A 180 -1.01 13.11 -18.14
N MET A 181 0.24 12.80 -17.84
CA MET A 181 1.36 13.61 -18.33
C MET A 181 1.38 13.51 -19.87
N PRO A 182 1.52 14.64 -20.58
CA PRO A 182 1.33 14.68 -22.03
C PRO A 182 2.43 13.95 -22.83
N SER A 183 3.56 13.62 -22.22
CA SER A 183 4.70 12.97 -22.88
C SER A 183 5.14 11.72 -22.13
N ILE A 184 5.16 10.58 -22.83
CA ILE A 184 5.66 9.29 -22.33
C ILE A 184 7.15 9.40 -21.95
N SER A 185 7.93 10.16 -22.71
CA SER A 185 9.35 10.38 -22.40
C SER A 185 9.52 11.09 -21.05
N LYS A 186 8.73 12.15 -20.81
CA LYS A 186 8.71 12.83 -19.51
C LYS A 186 8.27 11.89 -18.39
N LEU A 187 7.27 11.05 -18.63
CA LEU A 187 6.77 10.07 -17.66
C LEU A 187 7.87 9.09 -17.23
N ILE A 188 8.59 8.53 -18.20
CA ILE A 188 9.67 7.58 -17.95
C ILE A 188 10.81 8.28 -17.21
N ALA A 189 11.21 9.48 -17.64
CA ALA A 189 12.25 10.25 -16.97
C ALA A 189 11.87 10.58 -15.52
N ASP A 190 10.65 11.06 -15.29
CA ASP A 190 10.11 11.34 -13.96
C ASP A 190 10.15 10.11 -13.05
N THR A 191 9.72 8.96 -13.58
CA THR A 191 9.71 7.68 -12.85
C THR A 191 11.12 7.22 -12.50
N LEU A 192 12.07 7.29 -13.45
CA LEU A 192 13.46 6.87 -13.22
C LEU A 192 14.18 7.79 -12.24
N ILE A 193 14.00 9.11 -12.34
CA ILE A 193 14.61 10.07 -11.41
C ILE A 193 13.97 9.92 -10.03
N SER A 194 12.65 9.71 -9.94
CA SER A 194 11.99 9.49 -8.65
C SER A 194 12.53 8.24 -7.98
N LEU A 195 12.65 7.13 -8.72
CA LEU A 195 13.25 5.89 -8.24
C LEU A 195 14.70 6.10 -7.76
N LEU A 196 15.51 6.85 -8.52
CA LEU A 196 16.89 7.17 -8.13
C LEU A 196 16.94 7.96 -6.82
N ILE A 197 16.14 9.02 -6.71
CA ILE A 197 16.06 9.84 -5.49
C ILE A 197 15.62 8.98 -4.30
N GLN A 198 14.60 8.14 -4.47
CA GLN A 198 14.12 7.23 -3.43
C GLN A 198 15.20 6.23 -2.98
N ILE A 199 15.97 5.66 -3.91
CA ILE A 199 17.10 4.76 -3.60
C ILE A 199 18.19 5.51 -2.82
N LEU A 200 18.57 6.71 -3.26
CA LEU A 200 19.55 7.54 -2.55
C LEU A 200 19.05 7.89 -1.14
N PHE A 201 17.77 8.21 -1.01
CA PHE A 201 17.14 8.54 0.26
C PHE A 201 17.12 7.34 1.22
N LEU A 202 16.87 6.14 0.70
CA LEU A 202 16.95 4.90 1.48
C LEU A 202 18.37 4.57 1.91
N LEU A 203 19.34 4.73 1.01
CA LEU A 203 20.76 4.45 1.29
C LEU A 203 21.31 5.42 2.34
N GLN A 204 21.04 6.72 2.23
CA GLN A 204 21.47 7.69 3.23
C GLN A 204 20.81 7.43 4.59
N SER A 205 19.52 7.06 4.63
CA SER A 205 18.82 6.73 5.87
C SER A 205 19.50 5.55 6.56
N THR A 206 19.77 4.50 5.78
CA THR A 206 20.45 3.30 6.27
C THR A 206 21.86 3.63 6.77
N ALA A 207 22.61 4.49 6.06
CA ALA A 207 23.93 4.91 6.48
C ALA A 207 23.90 5.64 7.84
N VAL A 208 22.93 6.54 8.04
CA VAL A 208 22.74 7.26 9.32
C VAL A 208 22.54 6.30 10.50
N LYS A 209 21.83 5.18 10.28
CA LYS A 209 21.59 4.15 11.32
C LYS A 209 22.90 3.54 11.86
N TYR A 210 23.97 3.54 11.06
CA TYR A 210 25.27 2.95 11.40
C TYR A 210 26.36 3.98 11.73
N LEU A 211 26.05 5.28 11.73
CA LEU A 211 27.03 6.31 12.10
C LEU A 211 27.35 6.26 13.60
N PRO A 212 28.64 6.23 14.00
CA PRO A 212 29.05 6.25 15.39
C PRO A 212 28.98 7.68 15.95
N VAL A 213 27.76 8.15 16.27
CA VAL A 213 27.54 9.46 16.91
C VAL A 213 27.45 9.27 18.43
N PRO A 214 28.19 10.04 19.25
CA PRO A 214 28.23 9.89 20.71
C PRO A 214 26.97 10.39 21.44
N VAL A 215 25.87 10.64 20.71
CA VAL A 215 24.59 11.10 21.27
C VAL A 215 23.58 9.95 21.23
N PRO A 216 23.13 9.44 22.39
CA PRO A 216 22.12 8.39 22.44
C PRO A 216 20.86 8.79 21.67
N PHE A 217 20.29 7.84 20.92
CA PHE A 217 19.05 7.98 20.14
C PHE A 217 19.06 8.99 18.97
N ALA A 218 20.09 9.83 18.81
CA ALA A 218 20.13 10.82 17.74
C ALA A 218 20.09 10.18 16.34
N CYS A 219 20.92 9.16 16.08
CA CYS A 219 20.92 8.43 14.81
C CYS A 219 19.56 7.78 14.53
N THR A 220 18.93 7.17 15.54
CA THR A 220 17.61 6.55 15.42
C THR A 220 16.53 7.59 15.10
N ALA A 221 16.55 8.75 15.75
CA ALA A 221 15.60 9.83 15.48
C ALA A 221 15.77 10.37 14.06
N ILE A 222 17.00 10.65 13.62
CA ILE A 222 17.28 11.14 12.27
C ILE A 222 16.88 10.08 11.23
N TYR A 223 17.18 8.81 11.48
CA TYR A 223 16.75 7.70 10.65
C TYR A 223 15.22 7.66 10.52
N MET A 224 14.50 7.75 11.64
CA MET A 224 13.03 7.78 11.64
C MET A 224 12.47 8.98 10.88
N VAL A 225 13.09 10.16 10.99
CA VAL A 225 12.70 11.34 10.22
C VAL A 225 12.79 11.06 8.72
N HIS A 226 13.93 10.52 8.25
CA HIS A 226 14.10 10.22 6.83
C HIS A 226 13.12 9.14 6.37
N MET A 227 13.00 8.03 7.10
CA MET A 227 12.08 6.95 6.75
C MET A 227 10.63 7.41 6.70
N SER A 228 10.23 8.33 7.59
CA SER A 228 8.88 8.90 7.59
C SER A 228 8.63 9.77 6.35
N LEU A 229 9.58 10.65 6.00
CA LEU A 229 9.47 11.46 4.78
C LEU A 229 9.45 10.59 3.52
N LEU A 230 10.25 9.52 3.48
CA LEU A 230 10.27 8.56 2.38
C LEU A 230 8.95 7.79 2.26
N CYS A 231 8.40 7.31 3.38
CA CYS A 231 7.09 6.64 3.41
C CYS A 231 5.97 7.56 2.93
N SER A 232 6.02 8.84 3.31
CA SER A 232 5.10 9.86 2.81
C SER A 232 5.24 10.07 1.30
N LEU A 233 6.47 10.22 0.80
CA LEU A 233 6.73 10.34 -0.63
C LEU A 233 6.15 9.13 -1.39
N TYR A 234 6.42 7.91 -0.93
CA TYR A 234 5.88 6.69 -1.53
C TYR A 234 4.34 6.71 -1.60
N ALA A 235 3.66 7.03 -0.51
CA ALA A 235 2.20 7.00 -0.46
C ALA A 235 1.55 8.12 -1.30
N PHE A 236 2.08 9.33 -1.22
CA PHE A 236 1.53 10.49 -1.93
C PHE A 236 1.92 10.53 -3.42
N GLU A 237 3.03 9.90 -3.82
CA GLU A 237 3.44 9.85 -5.22
C GLU A 237 2.34 9.29 -6.12
N TYR A 238 1.66 8.23 -5.71
CA TYR A 238 0.51 7.67 -6.43
C TYR A 238 -0.59 8.71 -6.68
N LYS A 239 -0.92 9.52 -5.67
CA LYS A 239 -1.92 10.59 -5.78
C LYS A 239 -1.43 11.71 -6.70
N TRP A 240 -0.19 12.13 -6.54
CA TRP A 240 0.40 13.24 -7.31
C TRP A 240 0.65 12.88 -8.77
N PHE A 241 0.98 11.62 -9.03
CA PHE A 241 1.04 11.07 -10.38
C PHE A 241 -0.32 11.18 -11.08
N ASN A 242 -1.41 10.84 -10.38
CA ASN A 242 -2.77 11.03 -10.88
C ASN A 242 -3.20 12.50 -11.04
N MET A 243 -2.49 13.44 -10.39
CA MET A 243 -2.62 14.89 -10.63
C MET A 243 -1.68 15.41 -11.73
N GLY A 244 -0.88 14.56 -12.36
CA GLY A 244 0.12 14.94 -13.35
C GLY A 244 1.25 15.81 -12.80
N TRP A 245 1.54 15.76 -11.49
CA TRP A 245 2.64 16.52 -10.90
C TRP A 245 3.97 15.88 -11.25
N GLU A 246 4.93 16.65 -11.74
CA GLU A 246 6.33 16.24 -11.91
C GLU A 246 7.05 16.13 -10.56
N LEU A 247 8.12 15.33 -10.51
CA LEU A 247 8.90 15.01 -9.32
C LEU A 247 9.39 16.26 -8.59
N HIS A 248 9.90 17.26 -9.32
CA HIS A 248 10.40 18.50 -8.72
C HIS A 248 9.31 19.16 -7.84
N LYS A 249 8.07 19.21 -8.35
CA LYS A 249 6.93 19.76 -7.62
C LYS A 249 6.56 18.90 -6.41
N ARG A 250 6.64 17.57 -6.52
CA ARG A 250 6.40 16.64 -5.39
C ARG A 250 7.39 16.88 -4.26
N LEU A 251 8.69 16.98 -4.58
CA LEU A 251 9.76 17.20 -3.60
C LEU A 251 9.64 18.59 -2.94
N THR A 252 9.49 19.65 -3.73
CA THR A 252 9.32 21.02 -3.19
C THR A 252 8.08 21.10 -2.28
N TYR A 253 7.00 20.40 -2.62
CA TYR A 253 5.80 20.37 -1.78
C TYR A 253 6.03 19.65 -0.44
N ILE A 254 6.81 18.56 -0.43
CA ILE A 254 7.23 17.89 0.81
C ILE A 254 8.13 18.81 1.64
N GLU A 255 9.13 19.44 1.03
CA GLU A 255 10.08 20.33 1.71
C GLU A 255 9.38 21.50 2.40
N GLN A 256 8.44 22.15 1.69
CA GLN A 256 7.67 23.28 2.23
C GLN A 256 6.71 22.87 3.35
N ASN A 257 6.33 21.59 3.45
CA ASN A 257 5.33 21.08 4.40
C ASN A 257 5.87 19.89 5.20
N TRP A 258 7.17 19.84 5.43
CA TRP A 258 7.84 18.68 6.01
C TRP A 258 7.25 18.21 7.34
N PRO A 259 6.73 19.06 8.27
CA PRO A 259 6.18 18.56 9.52
C PRO A 259 4.96 17.66 9.30
N TYR A 260 4.11 18.02 8.34
CA TYR A 260 2.94 17.22 8.00
C TYR A 260 3.35 15.86 7.45
N PHE A 261 4.29 15.83 6.49
CA PHE A 261 4.74 14.59 5.86
C PHE A 261 5.59 13.73 6.80
N LEU A 262 6.32 14.33 7.72
CA LEU A 262 6.95 13.62 8.83
C LEU A 262 5.89 12.88 9.63
N GLY A 263 4.84 13.58 10.08
CA GLY A 263 3.75 12.97 10.83
C GLY A 263 3.00 11.88 10.05
N PHE A 264 2.71 12.12 8.77
CA PHE A 264 1.94 11.18 7.95
C PHE A 264 2.67 9.85 7.73
N GLY A 265 3.97 9.88 7.46
CA GLY A 265 4.74 8.67 7.18
C GLY A 265 5.24 7.95 8.43
N LEU A 266 5.25 8.62 9.58
CA LEU A 266 5.79 8.10 10.82
C LEU A 266 5.18 6.76 11.26
N PRO A 267 3.85 6.55 11.24
CA PRO A 267 3.28 5.27 11.66
C PRO A 267 3.69 4.11 10.75
N LEU A 268 3.75 4.33 9.43
CA LEU A 268 4.20 3.29 8.49
C LEU A 268 5.68 2.97 8.70
N ALA A 269 6.53 4.00 8.85
CA ALA A 269 7.95 3.83 9.09
C ALA A 269 8.20 3.06 10.40
N ALA A 270 7.52 3.46 11.48
CA ALA A 270 7.69 2.85 12.79
C ALA A 270 7.24 1.38 12.79
N LEU A 271 6.06 1.08 12.25
CA LEU A 271 5.52 -0.29 12.20
C LEU A 271 6.37 -1.21 11.32
N SER A 272 6.93 -0.68 10.23
CA SER A 272 7.80 -1.46 9.33
C SER A 272 9.18 -1.73 9.95
N GLU A 273 9.63 -0.91 10.91
CA GLU A 273 10.91 -1.11 11.60
C GLU A 273 10.82 -1.99 12.86
N LEU A 274 9.63 -2.35 13.33
CA LEU A 274 9.47 -3.24 14.49
C LEU A 274 10.11 -4.63 14.29
N PRO A 275 9.97 -5.29 13.12
CA PRO A 275 10.60 -6.59 12.91
C PRO A 275 12.11 -6.46 12.66
N ASN A 276 12.90 -7.31 13.30
CA ASN A 276 14.36 -7.38 13.06
C ASN A 276 14.76 -8.03 11.72
N SER A 277 13.79 -8.51 10.93
CA SER A 277 14.02 -9.13 9.63
C SER A 277 13.56 -8.20 8.51
N ILE A 278 14.46 -7.91 7.56
CA ILE A 278 14.18 -7.09 6.36
C ILE A 278 13.00 -7.67 5.56
N VAL A 279 12.90 -9.01 5.49
CA VAL A 279 11.83 -9.68 4.75
C VAL A 279 10.49 -9.50 5.45
N ILE A 280 10.43 -9.69 6.77
CA ILE A 280 9.20 -9.50 7.56
C ILE A 280 8.80 -8.03 7.57
N SER A 281 9.77 -7.12 7.71
CA SER A 281 9.57 -5.66 7.57
C SER A 281 8.92 -5.33 6.23
N GLY A 282 9.42 -5.91 5.12
CA GLY A 282 8.81 -5.74 3.79
C GLY A 282 7.39 -6.30 3.67
N CYS A 283 7.07 -7.39 4.38
CA CYS A 283 5.70 -7.93 4.45
C CYS A 283 4.78 -6.97 5.20
N VAL A 284 5.20 -6.48 6.39
CA VAL A 284 4.45 -5.51 7.20
C VAL A 284 4.20 -4.23 6.39
N PHE A 285 5.24 -3.70 5.75
CA PHE A 285 5.12 -2.55 4.86
C PHE A 285 4.09 -2.81 3.76
N SER A 286 4.18 -3.93 3.06
CA SER A 286 3.29 -4.25 1.93
C SER A 286 1.83 -4.45 2.34
N VAL A 287 1.56 -4.96 3.55
CA VAL A 287 0.21 -5.08 4.10
C VAL A 287 -0.38 -3.71 4.44
N LEU A 288 0.42 -2.83 5.05
CA LEU A 288 -0.05 -1.52 5.52
C LEU A 288 -0.13 -0.48 4.39
N PHE A 289 0.81 -0.51 3.44
CA PHE A 289 0.99 0.52 2.44
C PHE A 289 -0.26 0.85 1.59
N PRO A 290 -1.09 -0.13 1.15
CA PRO A 290 -2.40 0.15 0.54
C PRO A 290 -3.27 1.15 1.31
N LEU A 291 -3.27 1.05 2.65
CA LEU A 291 -4.06 1.91 3.52
C LEU A 291 -3.51 3.33 3.48
N PHE A 292 -2.18 3.49 3.45
CA PHE A 292 -1.53 4.79 3.33
C PHE A 292 -1.76 5.43 1.95
N ILE A 293 -1.84 4.66 0.86
CA ILE A 293 -2.22 5.18 -0.46
C ILE A 293 -3.64 5.75 -0.43
N ILE A 294 -4.58 5.04 0.20
CA ILE A 294 -5.96 5.52 0.37
C ILE A 294 -5.96 6.78 1.23
N SER A 295 -5.30 6.75 2.40
CA SER A 295 -5.13 7.91 3.28
C SER A 295 -4.56 9.12 2.54
N ALA A 296 -3.53 8.94 1.70
CA ALA A 296 -2.92 10.01 0.95
C ALA A 296 -3.90 10.63 -0.05
N ASN A 297 -4.71 9.82 -0.74
CA ASN A 297 -5.76 10.31 -1.64
C ASN A 297 -6.86 11.10 -0.90
N GLU A 298 -7.22 10.66 0.31
CA GLU A 298 -8.19 11.32 1.18
C GLU A 298 -7.64 12.57 1.88
N ALA A 299 -6.33 12.64 2.08
CA ALA A 299 -5.69 13.72 2.80
C ALA A 299 -5.75 15.05 2.03
N THR A 300 -5.87 16.14 2.77
CA THR A 300 -5.70 17.50 2.25
C THR A 300 -4.72 18.22 3.16
N PRO A 301 -3.40 18.07 2.90
CA PRO A 301 -2.38 18.73 3.72
C PRO A 301 -2.66 20.23 3.72
N LYS A 302 -2.88 20.79 4.92
CA LYS A 302 -3.02 22.24 5.08
C LYS A 302 -1.63 22.84 5.00
N VAL A 303 -1.42 23.66 3.97
CA VAL A 303 -0.20 24.44 3.76
C VAL A 303 -0.36 25.67 4.65
N ASP A 304 0.16 25.63 5.87
CA ASP A 304 0.34 26.88 6.60
C ASP A 304 1.49 27.59 5.88
N VAL A 305 1.16 28.68 5.18
CA VAL A 305 2.15 29.52 4.50
C VAL A 305 3.00 30.13 5.60
N TRP A 306 4.24 29.65 5.74
CA TRP A 306 5.25 30.19 6.64
C TRP A 306 5.82 31.50 6.10
#